data_AF-A0A315XUW6-F1
#
_entry.id   AF-A0A315XUW6-F1
#
_cell.length_a   1.000
_cell.length_b   1.000
_cell.length_c   1.000
_cell.angle_alpha   90.00
_cell.angle_beta   90.00
_cell.angle_gamma   90.00
#
_symmetry.space_group_name_H-M   'P 1'
#
loop_
_entity.id
_entity.type
_entity.pdbx_description
1 polymer ?
#
loop_
_entity_poly.entity_id
_entity_poly.type
_entity_poly.pdbx_seq_one_letter_code
_entity_poly.pdbx_strand_id
1 'polypeptide(L)'
;MYMVGIIETKVIKRKQSLTVFQQLRENIENKHIPDKRKWISHTHIDNNTLRFFDDYLSKKIECIVVEYPYSDKEYLSSVYAYYIKATKPTIKECYRLHFYMDGQYMGYIVLRPTPYSHIGRIQMHPKCFIKDRAYISTYNVYSNVVGEEESVPSFSFTKQDPEVAMCAQVTLWAVLEYFFNIGLGVNRIKIADVTNNTMSFLERKIPAKGLTANNIMEVLNVAGLYPILKSSMEMSSVIDDEIFAYLDSGLPVIGLNSSENHAICLIGHSGFQDIDIETIQEEFDDDNQTPKIIMACSTVSNYIANDDNFAPYQFLARKCTLTSDGFLSYTATQIDTYIIPLAEKMFITY
;
A
#
# COMPACT_ATOMS: atom_id res chain seq x y z
N MET A 1 18.49 -21.45 -26.09
CA MET A 1 19.66 -20.62 -25.71
C MET A 1 19.12 -19.34 -25.09
N TYR A 2 18.87 -19.33 -23.78
CA TYR A 2 18.44 -18.11 -23.09
C TYR A 2 19.66 -17.20 -22.99
N MET A 3 19.68 -16.10 -23.76
CA MET A 3 20.54 -14.98 -23.41
C MET A 3 20.13 -14.55 -22.01
N VAL A 4 20.98 -14.78 -21.02
CA VAL A 4 20.92 -14.05 -19.76
C VAL A 4 21.13 -12.60 -20.16
N GLY A 5 20.01 -11.86 -20.31
CA GLY A 5 20.05 -10.45 -20.66
C GLY A 5 20.92 -9.75 -19.62
N ILE A 6 21.91 -8.98 -20.09
CA ILE A 6 22.68 -8.11 -19.19
C ILE A 6 21.67 -7.10 -18.64
N ILE A 7 21.51 -7.09 -17.31
CA ILE A 7 20.73 -6.07 -16.63
C ILE A 7 21.43 -4.73 -16.86
N GLU A 8 20.77 -3.84 -17.59
CA GLU A 8 21.20 -2.46 -17.76
C GLU A 8 20.84 -1.70 -16.47
N THR A 9 21.86 -1.12 -15.85
CA THR A 9 21.69 -0.28 -14.66
C THR A 9 22.04 1.16 -14.99
N LYS A 10 21.13 2.09 -14.71
CA LYS A 10 21.38 3.54 -14.81
C LYS A 10 21.25 4.18 -13.44
N VAL A 11 22.13 5.12 -13.12
CA VAL A 11 22.12 5.81 -11.82
C VAL A 11 21.83 7.29 -12.04
N ILE A 12 20.81 7.79 -11.34
CA ILE A 12 20.40 9.19 -11.35
C ILE A 12 20.71 9.77 -9.97
N LYS A 13 21.73 10.62 -9.88
CA LYS A 13 22.08 11.31 -8.63
C LYS A 13 21.56 12.74 -8.63
N ARG A 14 21.15 13.24 -7.46
CA ARG A 14 20.74 14.62 -7.24
C ARG A 14 21.88 15.56 -7.62
N LYS A 15 21.53 16.65 -8.31
CA LYS A 15 22.45 17.73 -8.65
C LYS A 15 22.19 18.92 -7.71
N GLN A 16 23.17 19.82 -7.60
CA GLN A 16 23.05 21.02 -6.74
C GLN A 16 21.80 21.86 -7.07
N SER A 17 21.42 21.94 -8.35
CA SER A 17 20.29 22.75 -8.83
C SER A 17 19.01 21.96 -9.15
N LEU A 18 19.04 20.63 -9.16
CA LEU A 18 17.91 19.80 -9.62
C LEU A 18 17.73 18.54 -8.77
N THR A 19 16.49 18.26 -8.36
CA THR A 19 16.12 16.98 -7.72
C THR A 19 16.29 15.83 -8.72
N VAL A 20 16.32 14.58 -8.23
CA VAL A 20 16.35 13.40 -9.11
C VAL A 20 15.09 13.32 -9.99
N PHE A 21 13.93 13.73 -9.46
CA PHE A 21 12.65 13.72 -10.18
C PHE A 21 12.60 14.78 -11.28
N GLN A 22 13.12 15.99 -11.03
CA GLN A 22 13.24 17.03 -12.05
C GLN A 22 14.15 16.57 -13.19
N GLN A 23 15.29 15.97 -12.88
CA GLN A 23 16.17 15.42 -13.92
C GLN A 23 15.49 14.31 -14.72
N LEU A 24 14.73 13.43 -14.06
CA LEU A 24 14.00 12.34 -14.71
C LEU A 24 12.93 12.90 -15.65
N ARG A 25 12.17 13.90 -15.19
CA ARG A 25 11.18 14.64 -15.98
C ARG A 25 11.82 15.27 -17.22
N GLU A 26 12.90 16.04 -17.05
CA GLU A 26 13.62 16.67 -18.16
C GLU A 26 14.11 15.65 -19.19
N ASN A 27 14.60 14.49 -18.73
CA ASN A 27 15.07 13.42 -19.61
C ASN A 27 13.92 12.80 -20.44
N ILE A 28 12.73 12.68 -19.85
CA ILE A 28 11.57 12.04 -20.49
C ILE A 28 10.83 13.00 -21.43
N GLU A 29 10.64 14.26 -21.01
CA GLU A 29 9.86 15.26 -21.75
C GLU A 29 10.63 15.85 -22.95
N ASN A 30 11.97 15.77 -22.96
CA ASN A 30 12.78 16.27 -24.07
C ASN A 30 12.61 15.43 -25.35
N LYS A 31 11.82 15.96 -26.29
CA LYS A 31 11.49 15.32 -27.58
C LYS A 31 12.71 15.04 -28.47
N HIS A 32 13.84 15.70 -28.25
CA HIS A 32 15.05 15.48 -29.03
C HIS A 32 15.87 14.27 -28.55
N ILE A 33 15.60 13.72 -27.37
CA ILE A 33 16.30 12.55 -26.84
C ILE A 33 15.64 11.28 -27.40
N PRO A 34 16.36 10.47 -28.20
CA PRO A 34 15.82 9.19 -28.67
C PRO A 34 15.44 8.28 -27.50
N ASP A 35 14.36 7.51 -27.62
CA ASP A 35 13.83 6.69 -26.53
C ASP A 35 14.87 5.73 -25.92
N LYS A 36 15.71 5.11 -26.76
CA LYS A 36 16.84 4.26 -26.33
C LYS A 36 17.88 4.96 -25.45
N ARG A 37 17.94 6.30 -25.48
CA ARG A 37 18.84 7.12 -24.66
C ARG A 37 18.15 7.69 -23.41
N LYS A 38 16.84 7.52 -23.29
CA LYS A 38 16.11 7.90 -22.07
C LYS A 38 16.48 6.96 -20.93
N TRP A 39 16.29 7.41 -19.70
CA TRP A 39 16.46 6.58 -18.51
C TRP A 39 15.36 5.53 -18.43
N ILE A 40 14.13 5.90 -18.78
CA ILE A 40 12.94 5.05 -18.78
C ILE A 40 12.20 5.30 -20.11
N SER A 41 11.76 4.22 -20.77
CA SER A 41 10.99 4.32 -22.02
C SER A 41 9.59 4.89 -21.77
N HIS A 42 9.09 5.66 -22.74
CA HIS A 42 7.72 6.22 -22.71
C HIS A 42 6.60 5.17 -22.62
N THR A 43 6.89 3.88 -22.86
CA THR A 43 5.91 2.79 -22.66
C THR A 43 5.65 2.47 -21.19
N HIS A 44 6.50 2.94 -20.27
CA HIS A 44 6.47 2.61 -18.85
C HIS A 44 6.37 3.85 -17.95
N ILE A 45 6.32 5.05 -18.51
CA ILE A 45 6.24 6.28 -17.73
C ILE A 45 5.50 7.36 -18.49
N ASP A 46 4.66 8.08 -17.75
CA ASP A 46 3.83 9.17 -18.23
C ASP A 46 3.86 10.36 -17.26
N ASN A 47 3.14 11.42 -17.61
CA ASN A 47 3.05 12.62 -16.78
C ASN A 47 2.38 12.36 -15.43
N ASN A 48 1.46 11.39 -15.33
CA ASN A 48 0.81 11.04 -14.06
C ASN A 48 1.80 10.38 -13.11
N THR A 49 2.67 9.51 -13.62
CA THR A 49 3.76 8.89 -12.86
C THR A 49 4.75 9.93 -12.37
N LEU A 50 5.13 10.88 -13.22
CA LEU A 50 6.03 11.97 -12.83
C LEU A 50 5.41 12.89 -11.78
N ARG A 51 4.12 13.23 -11.91
CA ARG A 51 3.38 13.99 -10.89
C ARG A 51 3.32 13.23 -9.56
N PHE A 52 3.03 11.93 -9.60
CA PHE A 52 3.04 11.10 -8.39
C PHE A 52 4.38 11.18 -7.64
N PHE A 53 5.51 11.12 -8.36
CA PHE A 53 6.82 11.27 -7.73
C PHE A 53 7.03 12.67 -7.13
N ASP A 54 6.63 13.73 -7.83
CA ASP A 54 6.80 15.10 -7.36
C ASP A 54 5.89 15.45 -6.16
N ASP A 55 4.66 14.92 -6.16
CA ASP A 55 3.63 15.23 -5.18
C ASP A 55 3.81 14.42 -3.88
N TYR A 56 4.15 13.13 -3.99
CA TYR A 56 4.10 12.21 -2.85
C TYR A 56 5.45 11.73 -2.33
N LEU A 57 6.49 11.64 -3.18
CA LEU A 57 7.79 11.16 -2.72
C LEU A 57 8.61 12.29 -2.09
N SER A 58 9.31 11.94 -1.01
CA SER A 58 10.22 12.86 -0.33
C SER A 58 11.24 13.48 -1.28
N LYS A 59 11.29 14.81 -1.32
CA LYS A 59 12.32 15.60 -2.03
C LYS A 59 13.73 15.40 -1.47
N LYS A 60 13.88 14.67 -0.35
CA LYS A 60 15.18 14.25 0.21
C LYS A 60 15.80 13.07 -0.54
N ILE A 61 15.03 12.33 -1.36
CA ILE A 61 15.58 11.28 -2.21
C ILE A 61 16.67 11.89 -3.10
N GLU A 62 17.85 11.31 -3.03
CA GLU A 62 19.05 11.84 -3.65
C GLU A 62 19.60 10.96 -4.76
N CYS A 63 19.20 9.69 -4.81
CA CYS A 63 19.67 8.76 -5.82
C CYS A 63 18.56 7.78 -6.21
N ILE A 64 18.45 7.54 -7.52
CA ILE A 64 17.61 6.49 -8.10
C ILE A 64 18.52 5.56 -8.90
N VAL A 65 18.50 4.27 -8.58
CA VAL A 65 19.12 3.23 -9.40
C VAL A 65 18.02 2.56 -10.22
N VAL A 66 18.13 2.64 -11.54
CA VAL A 66 17.16 2.10 -12.50
C VAL A 66 17.65 0.75 -12.97
N GLU A 67 16.87 -0.30 -12.73
CA GLU A 67 17.12 -1.66 -13.20
C GLU A 67 16.18 -2.01 -14.35
N TYR A 68 16.75 -2.45 -15.46
CA TYR A 68 16.01 -2.92 -16.63
C TYR A 68 16.83 -3.96 -17.43
N PRO A 69 16.23 -5.03 -17.97
CA PRO A 69 14.83 -5.42 -17.83
C PRO A 69 14.56 -6.09 -16.47
N TYR A 70 13.49 -5.69 -15.78
CA TYR A 70 13.03 -6.33 -14.55
C TYR A 70 11.78 -7.19 -14.81
N SER A 71 11.71 -8.37 -14.20
CA SER A 71 10.55 -9.26 -14.27
C SER A 71 9.77 -9.26 -12.96
N ASP A 72 8.74 -8.42 -12.87
CA ASP A 72 7.90 -8.36 -11.67
C ASP A 72 6.92 -9.53 -11.61
N LYS A 73 6.93 -10.28 -10.51
CA LYS A 73 6.11 -11.50 -10.36
C LYS A 73 4.61 -11.21 -10.37
N GLU A 74 4.17 -10.10 -9.78
CA GLU A 74 2.75 -9.76 -9.67
C GLU A 74 2.22 -9.22 -11.01
N TYR A 75 3.00 -8.38 -11.69
CA TYR A 75 2.67 -7.96 -13.05
C TYR A 75 2.66 -9.14 -14.02
N LEU A 76 3.65 -10.03 -13.98
CA LEU A 76 3.65 -11.22 -14.84
C LEU A 76 2.44 -12.12 -14.57
N SER A 77 2.02 -12.25 -13.31
CA SER A 77 0.76 -12.95 -12.97
C SER A 77 -0.44 -12.34 -13.70
N SER A 78 -0.50 -11.00 -13.73
CA SER A 78 -1.54 -10.24 -14.44
C SER A 78 -1.46 -10.42 -15.95
N VAL A 79 -0.24 -10.42 -16.51
CA VAL A 79 0.01 -10.64 -17.94
C VAL A 79 -0.48 -12.01 -18.40
N TYR A 80 -0.14 -13.07 -17.67
CA TYR A 80 -0.54 -14.43 -18.05
C TYR A 80 -2.04 -14.68 -17.82
N ALA A 81 -2.63 -14.03 -16.82
CA ALA A 81 -4.06 -14.12 -16.57
C ALA A 81 -4.89 -13.42 -17.66
N TYR A 82 -4.45 -12.24 -18.12
CA TYR A 82 -5.23 -11.39 -19.02
C TYR A 82 -4.49 -10.96 -20.29
N TYR A 83 -3.44 -10.14 -20.17
CA TYR A 83 -2.89 -9.39 -21.30
C TYR A 83 -2.39 -10.25 -22.46
N ILE A 84 -1.86 -11.44 -22.20
CA ILE A 84 -1.41 -12.36 -23.26
C ILE A 84 -2.56 -12.82 -24.18
N LYS A 85 -3.80 -12.73 -23.71
CA LYS A 85 -5.02 -13.08 -24.47
C LYS A 85 -5.56 -11.88 -25.27
N ALA A 86 -5.04 -10.68 -25.02
CA ALA A 86 -5.43 -9.48 -25.75
C ALA A 86 -4.81 -9.47 -27.16
N THR A 87 -5.44 -8.74 -28.08
CA THR A 87 -4.99 -8.64 -29.48
C THR A 87 -3.73 -7.78 -29.65
N LYS A 88 -3.33 -7.01 -28.64
CA LYS A 88 -2.16 -6.13 -28.68
C LYS A 88 -0.90 -6.86 -28.18
N PRO A 89 0.27 -6.58 -28.78
CA PRO A 89 1.55 -7.07 -28.25
C PRO A 89 1.73 -6.64 -26.79
N THR A 90 2.03 -7.61 -25.92
CA THR A 90 2.22 -7.36 -24.48
C THR A 90 3.71 -7.28 -24.16
N ILE A 91 4.13 -6.17 -23.54
CA ILE A 91 5.47 -6.01 -22.99
C ILE A 91 5.49 -6.61 -21.57
N LYS A 92 6.47 -7.48 -21.29
CA LYS A 92 6.55 -8.20 -20.02
C LYS A 92 7.56 -7.57 -19.07
N GLU A 93 8.58 -6.95 -19.64
CA GLU A 93 9.68 -6.31 -18.96
C GLU A 93 9.16 -5.03 -18.29
N CYS A 94 9.56 -4.84 -17.04
CA CYS A 94 9.29 -3.67 -16.22
C CYS A 94 10.61 -2.91 -15.96
N TYR A 95 10.49 -1.69 -15.45
CA TYR A 95 11.59 -1.01 -14.77
C TYR A 95 11.42 -1.17 -13.27
N ARG A 96 12.51 -1.42 -12.54
CA ARG A 96 12.52 -1.33 -11.08
C ARG A 96 13.39 -0.16 -10.66
N LEU A 97 12.78 0.82 -10.00
CA LEU A 97 13.45 2.03 -9.53
C LEU A 97 13.76 1.87 -8.06
N HIS A 98 15.04 1.84 -7.71
CA HIS A 98 15.54 1.75 -6.34
C HIS A 98 15.88 3.14 -5.82
N PHE A 99 15.36 3.49 -4.65
CA PHE A 99 15.46 4.84 -4.09
C PHE A 99 16.40 4.86 -2.89
N TYR A 100 17.21 5.92 -2.80
CA TYR A 100 18.11 6.18 -1.68
C TYR A 100 17.91 7.59 -1.13
N MET A 101 17.99 7.71 0.19
CA MET A 101 17.91 8.97 0.94
C MET A 101 18.95 8.95 2.05
N ASP A 102 19.79 9.99 2.12
CA ASP A 102 20.88 10.09 3.09
C ASP A 102 21.81 8.86 3.09
N GLY A 103 22.12 8.32 1.90
CA GLY A 103 22.92 7.11 1.70
C GLY A 103 22.24 5.79 2.09
N GLN A 104 21.01 5.81 2.61
CA GLN A 104 20.28 4.61 3.02
C GLN A 104 19.29 4.15 1.95
N TYR A 105 19.17 2.84 1.79
CA TYR A 105 18.17 2.25 0.90
C TYR A 105 16.75 2.45 1.43
N MET A 106 15.89 2.99 0.59
CA MET A 106 14.51 3.34 0.94
C MET A 106 13.47 2.42 0.31
N GLY A 107 13.91 1.46 -0.52
CA GLY A 107 13.04 0.54 -1.23
C GLY A 107 12.94 0.81 -2.73
N TYR A 108 11.90 0.26 -3.35
CA TYR A 108 11.71 0.34 -4.79
C TYR A 108 10.26 0.55 -5.23
N ILE A 109 10.13 1.09 -6.45
CA ILE A 109 8.87 1.16 -7.21
C ILE A 109 9.07 0.43 -8.54
N VAL A 110 8.11 -0.42 -8.90
CA VAL A 110 8.06 -1.07 -10.20
C VAL A 110 7.21 -0.25 -11.15
N LEU A 111 7.76 0.07 -12.32
CA LEU A 111 7.02 0.64 -13.43
C LEU A 111 6.69 -0.43 -14.46
N ARG A 112 5.40 -0.59 -14.74
CA ARG A 112 4.84 -1.57 -15.67
C ARG A 112 4.26 -0.90 -16.93
N PRO A 113 4.29 -1.58 -18.08
CA PRO A 113 3.78 -1.03 -19.34
C PRO A 113 2.28 -1.28 -19.52
N THR A 114 1.45 -0.84 -18.57
CA THR A 114 -0.01 -0.93 -18.65
C THR A 114 -0.63 0.39 -19.09
N PRO A 115 -1.81 0.37 -19.75
CA PRO A 115 -2.42 1.59 -20.29
C PRO A 115 -3.08 2.49 -19.22
N TYR A 116 -3.37 1.97 -18.02
CA TYR A 116 -4.10 2.70 -16.97
C TYR A 116 -3.18 3.34 -15.92
N SER A 117 -2.21 2.58 -15.40
CA SER A 117 -1.27 3.07 -14.39
C SER A 117 0.08 2.37 -14.52
N HIS A 118 1.09 3.14 -14.92
CA HIS A 118 2.46 2.65 -14.96
C HIS A 118 3.03 2.32 -13.60
N ILE A 119 2.54 2.96 -12.53
CA ILE A 119 2.94 2.59 -11.17
C ILE A 119 2.31 1.23 -10.84
N GLY A 120 3.16 0.24 -10.60
CA GLY A 120 2.78 -1.07 -10.12
C GLY A 120 3.10 -1.21 -8.64
N ARG A 121 3.86 -2.24 -8.30
CA ARG A 121 4.24 -2.57 -6.93
C ARG A 121 5.18 -1.52 -6.34
N ILE A 122 4.87 -1.10 -5.11
CA ILE A 122 5.67 -0.19 -4.28
C ILE A 122 6.07 -0.98 -3.03
N GLN A 123 7.38 -1.03 -2.78
CA GLN A 123 7.96 -1.57 -1.55
C GLN A 123 8.92 -0.52 -1.00
N MET A 124 8.40 0.39 -0.21
CA MET A 124 9.11 1.60 0.18
C MET A 124 8.93 1.85 1.66
N HIS A 125 9.98 2.38 2.29
CA HIS A 125 9.96 2.81 3.68
C HIS A 125 8.86 3.88 3.88
N PRO A 126 8.01 3.81 4.93
CA PRO A 126 6.95 4.79 5.14
C PRO A 126 7.41 6.26 5.20
N LYS A 127 8.60 6.50 5.76
CA LYS A 127 9.31 7.81 5.78
C LYS A 127 9.45 8.49 4.41
N CYS A 128 9.33 7.74 3.30
CA CYS A 128 9.34 8.33 1.97
C CYS A 128 8.07 9.12 1.64
N PHE A 129 6.98 8.83 2.33
CA PHE A 129 5.65 9.40 2.11
C PHE A 129 5.18 10.22 3.32
N ILE A 130 5.42 9.72 4.54
CA ILE A 130 5.03 10.37 5.78
C ILE A 130 6.24 11.05 6.44
N LYS A 131 6.04 12.30 6.89
CA LYS A 131 7.05 13.05 7.68
C LYS A 131 6.82 12.95 9.18
N ASP A 132 5.56 12.86 9.59
CA ASP A 132 5.19 12.81 11.01
C ASP A 132 5.42 11.41 11.60
N ARG A 133 5.42 11.34 12.93
CA ARG A 133 5.53 10.06 13.63
C ARG A 133 4.31 9.20 13.32
N ALA A 134 4.53 7.95 12.95
CA ALA A 134 3.48 6.97 12.70
C ALA A 134 3.96 5.57 13.10
N TYR A 135 3.04 4.74 13.55
CA TYR A 135 3.24 3.34 13.87
C TYR A 135 2.51 2.53 12.82
N ILE A 136 3.27 1.77 12.01
CA ILE A 136 2.77 1.12 10.81
C ILE A 136 3.24 -0.33 10.81
N SER A 137 2.31 -1.25 10.59
CA SER A 137 2.60 -2.65 10.32
C SER A 137 3.49 -2.76 9.09
N THR A 138 4.68 -3.33 9.23
CA THR A 138 5.63 -3.54 8.13
C THR A 138 6.29 -4.90 8.27
N TYR A 139 6.92 -5.36 7.20
CA TYR A 139 7.85 -6.49 7.20
C TYR A 139 9.09 -6.14 6.38
N ASN A 140 10.18 -6.86 6.59
CA ASN A 140 11.41 -6.62 5.84
C ASN A 140 11.27 -7.16 4.41
N VAL A 141 11.36 -6.25 3.45
CA VAL A 141 11.44 -6.58 2.03
C VAL A 141 12.89 -6.59 1.62
N TYR A 142 13.32 -7.70 1.02
CA TYR A 142 14.68 -7.88 0.52
C TYR A 142 14.75 -7.68 -1.00
N SER A 143 15.81 -7.03 -1.47
CA SER A 143 16.06 -6.81 -2.88
C SER A 143 17.55 -6.75 -3.18
N ASN A 144 17.97 -7.46 -4.22
CA ASN A 144 19.33 -7.34 -4.75
C ASN A 144 19.44 -6.09 -5.64
N VAL A 145 20.38 -5.21 -5.35
CA VAL A 145 20.66 -3.96 -6.09
C VAL A 145 22.14 -3.95 -6.47
N VAL A 146 22.45 -4.05 -7.77
CA VAL A 146 23.84 -4.05 -8.29
C VAL A 146 24.74 -5.11 -7.62
N GLY A 147 24.16 -6.24 -7.22
CA GLY A 147 24.88 -7.37 -6.61
C GLY A 147 24.92 -7.36 -5.08
N GLU A 148 24.43 -6.32 -4.44
CA GLU A 148 24.32 -6.23 -2.98
C GLU A 148 22.88 -6.49 -2.53
N GLU A 149 22.69 -7.22 -1.42
CA GLU A 149 21.38 -7.42 -0.82
C GLU A 149 21.02 -6.24 0.09
N GLU A 150 19.93 -5.57 -0.24
CA GLU A 150 19.38 -4.46 0.52
C GLU A 150 18.04 -4.88 1.14
N SER A 151 17.71 -4.32 2.31
CA SER A 151 16.43 -4.56 2.97
C SER A 151 15.76 -3.27 3.42
N VAL A 152 14.43 -3.27 3.42
CA VAL A 152 13.63 -2.13 3.87
C VAL A 152 12.35 -2.60 4.56
N PRO A 153 11.96 -2.03 5.72
CA PRO A 153 10.63 -2.26 6.28
C PRO A 153 9.59 -1.56 5.40
N SER A 154 8.62 -2.34 4.91
CA SER A 154 7.56 -1.85 4.02
C SER A 154 6.26 -2.60 4.27
N PHE A 155 5.14 -1.98 3.93
CA PHE A 155 3.87 -2.66 3.70
C PHE A 155 3.60 -2.65 2.20
N SER A 156 3.30 -3.82 1.63
CA SER A 156 3.07 -3.97 0.19
C SER A 156 1.97 -3.02 -0.30
N PHE A 157 2.24 -2.32 -1.41
CA PHE A 157 1.24 -1.53 -2.10
C PHE A 157 1.35 -1.74 -3.61
N THR A 158 0.23 -1.65 -4.33
CA THR A 158 0.22 -1.54 -5.78
C THR A 158 -0.97 -0.69 -6.20
N LYS A 159 -0.86 0.09 -7.29
CA LYS A 159 -2.05 0.72 -7.87
C LYS A 159 -2.90 -0.32 -8.59
N GLN A 160 -4.22 -0.13 -8.58
CA GLN A 160 -5.13 -0.97 -9.33
C GLN A 160 -4.84 -0.98 -10.83
N ASP A 161 -5.21 -2.08 -11.46
CA ASP A 161 -5.26 -2.23 -12.90
C ASP A 161 -6.66 -2.76 -13.21
N PRO A 162 -7.62 -1.92 -13.63
CA PRO A 162 -9.02 -2.32 -13.80
C PRO A 162 -9.22 -3.55 -14.69
N GLU A 163 -8.26 -3.86 -15.55
CA GLU A 163 -8.30 -5.07 -16.38
C GLU A 163 -8.08 -6.36 -15.57
N VAL A 164 -7.46 -6.30 -14.40
CA VAL A 164 -7.02 -7.48 -13.63
C VAL A 164 -7.42 -7.43 -12.15
N ALA A 165 -7.32 -6.28 -11.49
CA ALA A 165 -7.60 -6.14 -10.06
C ALA A 165 -8.01 -4.70 -9.72
N MET A 166 -9.09 -4.56 -8.96
CA MET A 166 -9.59 -3.28 -8.44
C MET A 166 -9.29 -3.15 -6.94
N CYS A 167 -9.75 -2.07 -6.31
CA CYS A 167 -9.46 -1.69 -4.91
C CYS A 167 -9.52 -2.85 -3.90
N ALA A 168 -10.58 -3.65 -3.91
CA ALA A 168 -10.75 -4.75 -2.96
C ALA A 168 -9.75 -5.90 -3.18
N GLN A 169 -9.44 -6.25 -4.43
CA GLN A 169 -8.41 -7.26 -4.73
C GLN A 169 -7.00 -6.76 -4.35
N VAL A 170 -6.71 -5.48 -4.58
CA VAL A 170 -5.44 -4.84 -4.21
C VAL A 170 -5.26 -4.86 -2.69
N THR A 171 -6.29 -4.44 -1.95
CA THR A 171 -6.30 -4.43 -0.48
C THR A 171 -6.09 -5.84 0.07
N LEU A 172 -6.85 -6.81 -0.44
CA LEU A 172 -6.76 -8.21 -0.03
C LEU A 172 -5.37 -8.81 -0.31
N TRP A 173 -4.81 -8.56 -1.50
CA TRP A 173 -3.46 -8.99 -1.85
C TRP A 173 -2.42 -8.41 -0.87
N ALA A 174 -2.51 -7.12 -0.54
CA ALA A 174 -1.56 -6.46 0.35
C ALA A 174 -1.59 -7.05 1.78
N VAL A 175 -2.79 -7.32 2.30
CA VAL A 175 -2.99 -8.00 3.60
C VAL A 175 -2.41 -9.41 3.57
N LEU A 176 -2.70 -10.20 2.54
CA LEU A 176 -2.19 -11.57 2.41
C LEU A 176 -0.66 -11.60 2.29
N GLU A 177 -0.07 -10.68 1.51
CA GLU A 177 1.38 -10.56 1.39
C GLU A 177 2.00 -10.14 2.73
N TYR A 178 1.34 -9.29 3.53
CA TYR A 178 1.78 -8.96 4.89
C TYR A 178 1.85 -10.21 5.78
N PHE A 179 0.73 -10.94 5.93
CA PHE A 179 0.68 -12.13 6.79
C PHE A 179 1.62 -13.25 6.35
N PHE A 180 1.79 -13.43 5.02
CA PHE A 180 2.75 -14.37 4.46
C PHE A 180 4.18 -14.03 4.92
N ASN A 181 4.59 -12.77 4.80
CA ASN A 181 5.97 -12.37 5.08
C ASN A 181 6.30 -12.28 6.57
N ILE A 182 5.33 -12.03 7.46
CA ILE A 182 5.54 -12.11 8.91
C ILE A 182 5.51 -13.54 9.45
N GLY A 183 5.25 -14.54 8.60
CA GLY A 183 5.38 -15.96 8.95
C GLY A 183 4.18 -16.54 9.70
N LEU A 184 2.99 -15.93 9.61
CA LEU A 184 1.79 -16.38 10.31
C LEU A 184 0.97 -17.44 9.54
N GLY A 185 1.64 -18.30 8.78
CA GLY A 185 1.03 -19.53 8.21
C GLY A 185 0.11 -19.32 7.00
N VAL A 186 0.09 -18.11 6.42
CA VAL A 186 -0.71 -17.81 5.23
C VAL A 186 -0.04 -18.36 3.98
N ASN A 187 -0.83 -18.90 3.04
CA ASN A 187 -0.31 -19.27 1.73
C ASN A 187 -0.08 -18.02 0.87
N ARG A 188 1.05 -17.94 0.17
CA ARG A 188 1.30 -16.82 -0.74
C ARG A 188 0.33 -16.88 -1.92
N ILE A 189 -0.53 -15.87 -2.06
CA ILE A 189 -1.49 -15.74 -3.18
C ILE A 189 -1.08 -14.54 -4.04
N LYS A 190 -0.92 -14.76 -5.36
CA LYS A 190 -0.62 -13.67 -6.30
C LYS A 190 -1.87 -12.85 -6.59
N ILE A 191 -1.70 -11.60 -7.02
CA ILE A 191 -2.84 -10.71 -7.28
C ILE A 191 -3.86 -11.28 -8.29
N ALA A 192 -3.41 -11.97 -9.34
CA ALA A 192 -4.32 -12.59 -10.31
C ALA A 192 -5.07 -13.81 -9.74
N ASP A 193 -4.46 -14.52 -8.78
CA ASP A 193 -5.09 -15.64 -8.09
C ASP A 193 -6.16 -15.12 -7.12
N VAL A 194 -5.94 -13.96 -6.49
CA VAL A 194 -6.99 -13.26 -5.72
C VAL A 194 -8.21 -12.98 -6.62
N THR A 195 -8.01 -12.41 -7.82
CA THR A 195 -9.11 -12.18 -8.76
C THR A 195 -9.79 -13.47 -9.21
N ASN A 196 -9.03 -14.54 -9.45
CA ASN A 196 -9.60 -15.81 -9.91
C ASN A 196 -10.39 -16.56 -8.83
N ASN A 197 -10.02 -16.42 -7.56
CA ASN A 197 -10.64 -17.10 -6.42
C ASN A 197 -11.85 -16.35 -5.84
N THR A 198 -12.06 -15.09 -6.21
CA THR A 198 -13.11 -14.24 -5.61
C THR A 198 -14.46 -14.26 -6.33
N MET A 199 -14.57 -14.88 -7.52
CA MET A 199 -15.80 -14.87 -8.32
C MET A 199 -16.37 -16.28 -8.53
N SER A 200 -17.68 -16.42 -8.27
CA SER A 200 -18.46 -17.64 -8.51
C SER A 200 -18.26 -18.17 -9.94
N PHE A 201 -18.29 -19.50 -10.12
CA PHE A 201 -18.06 -20.20 -11.40
C PHE A 201 -18.97 -19.76 -12.57
N LEU A 202 -20.02 -18.98 -12.31
CA LEU A 202 -21.06 -18.60 -13.27
C LEU A 202 -20.79 -17.28 -14.00
N GLU A 203 -19.80 -16.47 -13.58
CA GLU A 203 -19.51 -15.18 -14.18
C GLU A 203 -18.11 -15.10 -14.83
N ARG A 204 -17.95 -14.20 -15.81
CA ARG A 204 -16.63 -13.86 -16.35
C ARG A 204 -15.79 -13.20 -15.25
N LYS A 205 -14.63 -13.79 -14.95
CA LYS A 205 -13.70 -13.37 -13.90
C LYS A 205 -12.83 -12.16 -14.26
N ILE A 206 -12.75 -11.84 -15.56
CA ILE A 206 -11.95 -10.75 -16.12
C ILE A 206 -12.78 -10.06 -17.21
N PRO A 207 -12.89 -8.71 -17.22
CA PRO A 207 -12.30 -7.72 -16.30
C PRO A 207 -12.79 -7.86 -14.86
N ALA A 208 -12.01 -7.39 -13.88
CA ALA A 208 -12.34 -7.52 -12.47
C ALA A 208 -13.63 -6.76 -12.13
N LYS A 209 -14.50 -7.37 -11.30
CA LYS A 209 -15.61 -6.67 -10.63
C LYS A 209 -15.30 -6.49 -9.14
N GLY A 210 -16.00 -5.57 -8.49
CA GLY A 210 -15.81 -5.28 -7.07
C GLY A 210 -16.08 -6.53 -6.23
N LEU A 211 -15.45 -6.62 -5.06
CA LEU A 211 -15.69 -7.73 -4.14
C LEU A 211 -16.74 -7.36 -3.11
N THR A 212 -17.63 -8.30 -2.80
CA THR A 212 -18.47 -8.19 -1.61
C THR A 212 -17.67 -8.55 -0.36
N ALA A 213 -18.11 -8.10 0.82
CA ALA A 213 -17.50 -8.47 2.10
C ALA A 213 -17.37 -10.00 2.26
N ASN A 214 -18.40 -10.74 1.84
CA ASN A 214 -18.40 -12.21 1.88
C ASN A 214 -17.30 -12.83 0.99
N ASN A 215 -17.06 -12.27 -0.20
CA ASN A 215 -15.99 -12.77 -1.07
C ASN A 215 -14.59 -12.49 -0.47
N ILE A 216 -14.42 -11.34 0.18
CA ILE A 216 -13.18 -11.01 0.90
C ILE A 216 -12.95 -12.04 2.02
N MET A 217 -13.98 -12.32 2.83
CA MET A 217 -13.90 -13.31 3.90
C MET A 217 -13.57 -14.71 3.37
N GLU A 218 -14.21 -15.15 2.28
CA GLU A 218 -13.97 -16.47 1.68
C GLU A 218 -12.51 -16.64 1.25
N VAL A 219 -11.93 -15.63 0.59
CA VAL A 219 -10.53 -15.71 0.16
C VAL A 219 -9.56 -15.66 1.32
N LEU A 220 -9.84 -14.87 2.37
CA LEU A 220 -9.03 -14.90 3.59
C LEU A 220 -9.05 -16.31 4.23
N ASN A 221 -10.23 -16.96 4.30
CA ASN A 221 -10.35 -18.34 4.77
C ASN A 221 -9.54 -19.34 3.93
N VAL A 222 -9.67 -19.28 2.61
CA VAL A 222 -8.90 -20.15 1.69
C VAL A 222 -7.38 -19.93 1.83
N ALA A 223 -6.97 -18.70 2.16
CA ALA A 223 -5.56 -18.37 2.36
C ALA A 223 -4.97 -18.85 3.70
N GLY A 224 -5.82 -19.31 4.63
CA GLY A 224 -5.41 -19.75 5.98
C GLY A 224 -5.60 -18.70 7.08
N LEU A 225 -6.41 -17.66 6.84
CA LEU A 225 -6.81 -16.66 7.83
C LEU A 225 -8.26 -16.87 8.26
N TYR A 226 -8.62 -16.40 9.44
CA TYR A 226 -9.94 -16.59 10.05
C TYR A 226 -10.57 -15.21 10.29
N PRO A 227 -11.15 -14.59 9.25
CA PRO A 227 -11.58 -13.21 9.31
C PRO A 227 -12.82 -13.02 10.18
N ILE A 228 -12.85 -11.92 10.93
CA ILE A 228 -14.06 -11.44 11.63
C ILE A 228 -14.63 -10.26 10.87
N LEU A 229 -15.93 -10.32 10.57
CA LEU A 229 -16.68 -9.22 9.98
C LEU A 229 -17.43 -8.46 11.09
N LYS A 230 -17.30 -7.14 11.10
CA LYS A 230 -17.99 -6.25 12.02
C LYS A 230 -18.67 -5.12 11.24
N SER A 231 -19.81 -4.66 11.72
CA SER A 231 -20.56 -3.56 11.13
C SER A 231 -20.70 -2.39 12.09
N SER A 232 -20.59 -1.18 11.53
CA SER A 232 -20.65 0.12 12.19
C SER A 232 -22.02 0.47 12.77
N MET A 233 -23.05 -0.35 12.48
CA MET A 233 -24.39 -0.18 13.06
C MET A 233 -24.40 -0.37 14.60
N GLU A 234 -23.35 -0.93 15.19
CA GLU A 234 -23.17 -1.07 16.64
C GLU A 234 -22.28 0.07 17.22
N MET A 235 -22.88 1.07 17.88
CA MET A 235 -22.22 2.07 18.76
C MET A 235 -20.85 2.63 18.29
N SER A 236 -20.87 3.71 17.50
CA SER A 236 -19.70 4.37 16.86
C SER A 236 -18.42 4.56 17.68
N SER A 237 -18.47 4.76 19.00
CA SER A 237 -17.28 4.98 19.83
C SER A 237 -16.50 3.70 20.13
N VAL A 238 -17.17 2.55 20.22
CA VAL A 238 -16.54 1.26 20.57
C VAL A 238 -15.74 0.70 19.38
N ILE A 239 -16.24 0.92 18.16
CA ILE A 239 -15.60 0.50 16.91
C ILE A 239 -14.23 1.16 16.74
N ASP A 240 -14.14 2.44 17.07
CA ASP A 240 -12.91 3.21 16.96
C ASP A 240 -11.81 2.70 17.91
N ASP A 241 -12.18 2.14 19.06
CA ASP A 241 -11.26 1.58 20.03
C ASP A 241 -10.81 0.17 19.63
N GLU A 242 -11.74 -0.64 19.09
CA GLU A 242 -11.45 -1.98 18.57
C GLU A 242 -10.51 -1.91 17.36
N ILE A 243 -10.80 -1.05 16.36
CA ILE A 243 -9.92 -0.85 15.20
C ILE A 243 -8.53 -0.41 15.67
N PHE A 244 -8.45 0.54 16.59
CA PHE A 244 -7.17 0.97 17.16
C PHE A 244 -6.40 -0.19 17.79
N ALA A 245 -7.05 -1.02 18.62
CA ALA A 245 -6.40 -2.13 19.30
C ALA A 245 -5.79 -3.15 18.32
N TYR A 246 -6.47 -3.45 17.22
CA TYR A 246 -5.91 -4.30 16.17
C TYR A 246 -4.71 -3.66 15.48
N LEU A 247 -4.81 -2.37 15.11
CA LEU A 247 -3.73 -1.65 14.44
C LEU A 247 -2.50 -1.48 15.32
N ASP A 248 -2.67 -1.17 16.61
CA ASP A 248 -1.59 -1.07 17.60
C ASP A 248 -0.94 -2.44 17.87
N SER A 249 -1.72 -3.52 17.76
CA SER A 249 -1.22 -4.91 17.78
C SER A 249 -0.50 -5.33 16.50
N GLY A 250 -0.38 -4.44 15.51
CA GLY A 250 0.26 -4.71 14.22
C GLY A 250 -0.62 -5.48 13.23
N LEU A 251 -1.93 -5.60 13.47
CA LEU A 251 -2.86 -6.32 12.60
C LEU A 251 -3.56 -5.35 11.65
N PRO A 252 -3.36 -5.48 10.32
CA PRO A 252 -4.04 -4.62 9.36
C PRO A 252 -5.54 -4.93 9.34
N VAL A 253 -6.36 -3.91 9.14
CA VAL A 253 -7.83 -4.00 9.08
C VAL A 253 -8.32 -3.57 7.70
N ILE A 254 -9.20 -4.36 7.10
CA ILE A 254 -9.82 -4.00 5.81
C ILE A 254 -11.10 -3.21 6.12
N GLY A 255 -11.11 -1.92 5.77
CA GLY A 255 -12.30 -1.07 5.87
C GLY A 255 -13.10 -1.08 4.57
N LEU A 256 -14.43 -1.13 4.67
CA LEU A 256 -15.36 -1.09 3.55
C LEU A 256 -16.30 0.10 3.72
N ASN A 257 -16.48 0.85 2.64
CA ASN A 257 -17.52 1.85 2.49
C ASN A 257 -18.55 1.33 1.48
N SER A 258 -19.67 0.83 1.98
CA SER A 258 -20.76 0.25 1.19
C SER A 258 -21.47 1.29 0.33
N SER A 259 -21.46 2.56 0.72
CA SER A 259 -22.10 3.64 -0.05
C SER A 259 -21.34 3.97 -1.35
N GLU A 260 -20.00 3.91 -1.29
CA GLU A 260 -19.13 4.20 -2.43
C GLU A 260 -18.58 2.93 -3.12
N ASN A 261 -18.92 1.75 -2.61
CA ASN A 261 -18.35 0.46 -3.02
C ASN A 261 -16.81 0.47 -3.04
N HIS A 262 -16.22 1.02 -1.97
CA HIS A 262 -14.77 1.19 -1.85
C HIS A 262 -14.19 0.38 -0.70
N ALA A 263 -12.96 -0.11 -0.90
CA ALA A 263 -12.25 -0.93 0.07
C ALA A 263 -10.87 -0.31 0.34
N ILE A 264 -10.52 -0.19 1.62
CA ILE A 264 -9.31 0.47 2.08
C ILE A 264 -8.57 -0.44 3.06
N CYS A 265 -7.25 -0.34 3.10
CA CYS A 265 -6.43 -1.11 4.03
C CYS A 265 -5.90 -0.20 5.14
N LEU A 266 -6.39 -0.36 6.36
CA LEU A 266 -5.83 0.30 7.54
C LEU A 266 -4.64 -0.51 8.05
N ILE A 267 -3.50 0.15 8.23
CA ILE A 267 -2.20 -0.52 8.46
C ILE A 267 -1.43 0.05 9.64
N GLY A 268 -2.01 1.00 10.38
CA GLY A 268 -1.37 1.62 11.51
C GLY A 268 -2.08 2.87 11.99
N HIS A 269 -1.40 3.66 12.80
CA HIS A 269 -1.92 4.92 13.33
C HIS A 269 -0.85 6.00 13.46
N SER A 270 -1.28 7.26 13.58
CA SER A 270 -0.39 8.38 13.87
C SER A 270 0.28 8.21 15.24
N GLY A 271 1.38 8.93 15.45
CA GLY A 271 1.97 9.06 16.77
C GLY A 271 0.95 9.55 17.81
N PHE A 272 1.19 9.17 19.07
CA PHE A 272 0.44 9.67 20.20
C PHE A 272 0.66 11.18 20.32
N GLN A 273 -0.44 11.91 20.47
CA GLN A 273 -0.41 13.33 20.78
C GLN A 273 0.04 13.51 22.22
N ASP A 274 0.79 14.59 22.46
CA ASP A 274 1.16 14.96 23.82
C ASP A 274 -0.13 15.25 24.59
N ILE A 275 -0.33 14.52 25.69
CA ILE A 275 -1.42 14.79 26.61
C ILE A 275 -0.91 15.86 27.56
N ASP A 276 -1.61 16.98 27.63
CA ASP A 276 -1.36 17.94 28.69
C ASP A 276 -1.84 17.34 30.01
N ILE A 277 -0.87 16.91 30.81
CA ILE A 277 -1.05 16.25 32.12
C ILE A 277 -1.84 17.16 33.08
N GLU A 278 -1.78 18.49 32.91
CA GLU A 278 -2.54 19.43 33.74
C GLU A 278 -4.05 19.37 33.44
N THR A 279 -4.45 19.08 32.20
CA THR A 279 -5.87 18.82 31.82
C THR A 279 -6.40 17.48 32.35
N ILE A 280 -5.53 16.58 32.79
CA ILE A 280 -5.91 15.29 33.38
C ILE A 280 -6.19 15.43 34.89
N GLN A 281 -6.03 16.63 35.46
CA GLN A 281 -6.27 16.88 36.89
C GLN A 281 -7.68 16.43 37.33
N GLU A 282 -7.69 15.30 38.05
CA GLU A 282 -8.70 14.90 39.04
C GLU A 282 -10.17 14.85 38.59
N GLU A 283 -10.47 14.33 37.41
CA GLU A 283 -11.81 13.76 37.20
C GLU A 283 -11.83 12.36 37.82
N PHE A 284 -12.16 12.27 39.12
CA PHE A 284 -12.54 11.01 39.73
C PHE A 284 -13.94 10.63 39.22
N ASP A 285 -14.18 9.34 38.92
CA ASP A 285 -15.56 8.87 38.76
C ASP A 285 -16.32 9.21 40.05
N ASP A 286 -17.51 9.80 39.89
CA ASP A 286 -18.30 10.56 40.89
C ASP A 286 -18.68 9.80 42.18
N ASP A 287 -18.11 8.62 42.46
CA ASP A 287 -18.36 7.85 43.66
C ASP A 287 -17.17 7.04 44.25
N ASN A 288 -15.96 6.95 43.63
CA ASN A 288 -15.04 5.86 44.03
C ASN A 288 -13.51 6.07 44.04
N GLN A 289 -12.96 7.29 44.12
CA GLN A 289 -11.50 7.52 44.24
C GLN A 289 -10.62 6.76 43.21
N THR A 290 -11.19 6.33 42.08
CA THR A 290 -10.47 5.61 41.04
C THR A 290 -9.88 6.60 40.04
N PRO A 291 -8.58 6.50 39.71
CA PRO A 291 -7.99 7.37 38.70
C PRO A 291 -8.65 7.13 37.35
N LYS A 292 -9.01 8.21 36.65
CA LYS A 292 -9.57 8.14 35.30
C LYS A 292 -8.59 7.44 34.36
N ILE A 293 -8.99 6.29 33.83
CA ILE A 293 -8.21 5.54 32.85
C ILE A 293 -8.35 6.25 31.51
N ILE A 294 -7.24 6.77 31.00
CA ILE A 294 -7.18 7.33 29.65
C ILE A 294 -6.82 6.21 28.69
N MET A 295 -7.72 5.92 27.76
CA MET A 295 -7.47 4.95 26.71
C MET A 295 -6.45 5.52 25.72
N ALA A 296 -5.42 4.74 25.37
CA ALA A 296 -4.38 5.18 24.43
C ALA A 296 -4.96 5.64 23.09
N CYS A 297 -6.03 4.98 22.61
CA CYS A 297 -6.77 5.37 21.42
C CYS A 297 -7.22 6.84 21.45
N SER A 298 -7.53 7.42 22.60
CA SER A 298 -7.99 8.82 22.72
C SER A 298 -6.91 9.84 22.35
N THR A 299 -5.65 9.42 22.38
CA THR A 299 -4.48 10.26 22.09
C THR A 299 -4.01 10.14 20.64
N VAL A 300 -4.73 9.37 19.82
CA VAL A 300 -4.44 9.14 18.40
C VAL A 300 -5.49 9.83 17.54
N SER A 301 -5.07 10.73 16.65
CA SER A 301 -6.00 11.45 15.77
C SER A 301 -6.32 10.72 14.46
N ASN A 302 -5.37 9.94 13.94
CA ASN A 302 -5.44 9.41 12.58
C ASN A 302 -5.05 7.94 12.52
N TYR A 303 -5.71 7.19 11.65
CA TYR A 303 -5.20 5.92 11.15
C TYR A 303 -4.26 6.17 9.96
N ILE A 304 -3.41 5.18 9.67
CA ILE A 304 -2.63 5.12 8.43
C ILE A 304 -3.33 4.15 7.50
N ALA A 305 -3.66 4.60 6.30
CA ALA A 305 -4.40 3.84 5.32
C ALA A 305 -3.66 3.76 3.98
N ASN A 306 -3.81 2.62 3.33
CA ASN A 306 -3.49 2.41 1.93
C ASN A 306 -4.80 2.38 1.13
N ASP A 307 -4.98 3.40 0.28
CA ASP A 307 -6.04 3.51 -0.73
C ASP A 307 -5.36 3.63 -2.10
N ASP A 308 -5.75 2.79 -3.05
CA ASP A 308 -5.14 2.69 -4.36
C ASP A 308 -5.40 3.90 -5.28
N ASN A 309 -6.35 4.76 -4.91
CA ASN A 309 -6.57 6.06 -5.55
C ASN A 309 -5.46 7.07 -5.21
N PHE A 310 -4.73 6.87 -4.12
CA PHE A 310 -3.71 7.78 -3.60
C PHE A 310 -2.32 7.12 -3.57
N ALA A 311 -1.35 7.76 -2.92
CA ALA A 311 -0.07 7.15 -2.57
C ALA A 311 -0.23 6.23 -1.34
N PRO A 312 0.71 5.31 -1.07
CA PRO A 312 0.66 4.53 0.16
C PRO A 312 0.87 5.41 1.40
N TYR A 313 0.52 4.87 2.56
CA TYR A 313 0.74 5.44 3.88
C TYR A 313 0.09 6.83 4.05
N GLN A 314 -1.19 6.97 3.75
CA GLN A 314 -1.91 8.24 3.93
C GLN A 314 -2.53 8.34 5.31
N PHE A 315 -2.62 9.54 5.85
CA PHE A 315 -3.38 9.78 7.07
C PHE A 315 -4.88 9.75 6.77
N LEU A 316 -5.60 8.92 7.52
CA LEU A 316 -7.05 8.87 7.53
C LEU A 316 -7.52 9.43 8.87
N ALA A 317 -8.18 10.59 8.86
CA ALA A 317 -8.65 11.20 10.08
C ALA A 317 -9.79 10.37 10.71
N ARG A 318 -9.74 10.18 12.03
CA ARG A 318 -10.72 9.32 12.74
C ARG A 318 -12.11 9.95 12.79
N LYS A 319 -12.21 11.18 13.27
CA LYS A 319 -13.50 11.82 13.61
C LYS A 319 -13.84 13.07 12.79
N CYS A 320 -12.85 13.85 12.35
CA CYS A 320 -13.07 15.11 11.63
C CYS A 320 -12.19 15.18 10.39
N THR A 321 -12.75 15.66 9.28
CA THR A 321 -12.00 15.97 8.07
C THR A 321 -11.09 17.17 8.33
N LEU A 322 -9.79 16.93 8.44
CA LEU A 322 -8.79 17.98 8.28
C LEU A 322 -8.34 17.96 6.81
N THR A 323 -8.77 18.96 6.04
CA THR A 323 -8.28 19.17 4.68
C THR A 323 -6.91 19.83 4.75
N SER A 324 -5.85 19.03 4.83
CA SER A 324 -4.46 19.46 4.67
C SER A 324 -3.68 18.47 3.80
N ASP A 325 -2.58 18.91 3.20
CA ASP A 325 -1.70 18.07 2.38
C ASP A 325 -1.28 16.79 3.12
N GLY A 326 -1.53 15.62 2.53
CA GLY A 326 -1.17 14.31 3.10
C GLY A 326 -2.29 13.55 3.83
N PHE A 327 -3.51 14.12 3.86
CA PHE A 327 -4.70 13.46 4.39
C PHE A 327 -5.60 12.96 3.26
N LEU A 328 -6.29 11.84 3.50
CA LEU A 328 -7.38 11.41 2.63
C LEU A 328 -8.54 12.40 2.70
N SER A 329 -9.26 12.57 1.60
CA SER A 329 -10.39 13.51 1.49
C SER A 329 -11.62 13.09 2.29
N TYR A 330 -11.54 11.95 2.98
CA TYR A 330 -12.59 11.37 3.78
C TYR A 330 -12.05 10.89 5.14
N THR A 331 -12.96 10.50 6.03
CA THR A 331 -12.66 10.07 7.40
C THR A 331 -12.99 8.60 7.62
N ALA A 332 -12.43 8.02 8.69
CA ALA A 332 -12.72 6.66 9.11
C ALA A 332 -14.21 6.45 9.44
N THR A 333 -14.95 7.51 9.78
CA THR A 333 -16.41 7.45 10.00
C THR A 333 -17.21 7.00 8.78
N GLN A 334 -16.63 7.02 7.58
CA GLN A 334 -17.27 6.52 6.36
C GLN A 334 -17.10 5.01 6.17
N ILE A 335 -16.32 4.35 7.04
CA ILE A 335 -16.20 2.90 7.08
C ILE A 335 -17.42 2.36 7.83
N ASP A 336 -18.35 1.73 7.10
CA ASP A 336 -19.55 1.13 7.69
C ASP A 336 -19.36 -0.33 8.07
N THR A 337 -18.32 -0.97 7.55
CA THR A 337 -18.03 -2.38 7.76
C THR A 337 -16.52 -2.58 7.75
N TYR A 338 -16.00 -3.41 8.64
CA TYR A 338 -14.58 -3.75 8.65
C TYR A 338 -14.36 -5.24 8.85
N ILE A 339 -13.26 -5.72 8.28
CA ILE A 339 -12.84 -7.12 8.34
C ILE A 339 -11.48 -7.18 9.01
N ILE A 340 -11.39 -8.00 10.06
CA ILE A 340 -10.16 -8.26 10.79
C ILE A 340 -9.60 -9.62 10.35
N PRO A 341 -8.51 -9.67 9.58
CA PRO A 341 -7.86 -10.89 9.14
C PRO A 341 -7.03 -11.51 10.28
N LEU A 342 -7.54 -12.52 10.98
CA LEU A 342 -6.81 -13.16 12.08
C LEU A 342 -6.05 -14.41 11.62
N ALA A 343 -4.84 -14.61 12.14
CA ALA A 343 -4.09 -15.84 11.91
C ALA A 343 -4.58 -16.97 12.83
N GLU A 344 -4.36 -18.24 12.43
CA GLU A 344 -4.80 -19.44 13.17
C GLU A 344 -4.44 -19.44 14.67
N LYS A 345 -3.31 -18.83 15.03
CA LYS A 345 -2.80 -18.79 16.40
C LYS A 345 -3.32 -17.61 17.24
N MET A 346 -4.25 -16.82 16.72
CA MET A 346 -4.86 -15.69 17.43
C MET A 346 -6.19 -16.15 18.04
N PHE A 347 -6.14 -16.51 19.32
CA PHE A 347 -7.33 -16.90 20.07
C PHE A 347 -8.07 -15.67 20.57
N ILE A 348 -9.37 -15.59 20.28
CA ILE A 348 -10.27 -14.62 20.91
C ILE A 348 -11.03 -15.34 22.00
N THR A 349 -11.05 -14.75 23.19
CA THR A 349 -11.92 -15.19 24.29
C THR A 349 -13.21 -14.37 24.17
N TYR A 350 -14.34 -15.04 23.96
CA TYR A 350 -15.66 -14.41 23.88
C TYR A 350 -16.29 -14.21 25.25
#